data_AF-A0A7S0RZU3-F1
#
_entry.id   AF-A0A7S0RZU3-F1
#
_cell.length_a   1.000
_cell.length_b   1.000
_cell.length_c   1.000
_cell.angle_alpha   90.00
_cell.angle_beta   90.00
_cell.angle_gamma   90.00
#
_symmetry.space_group_name_H-M   'P 1'
#
loop_
_entity.id
_entity.type
_entity.pdbx_description
1 polymer ?
#
loop_
_entity_poly.entity_id
_entity_poly.type
_entity_poly.pdbx_seq_one_letter_code
_entity_poly.pdbx_strand_id
1 'polypeptide(L)'
;LLQGAESESRRAGDAAEKAYRDAFNPECCAEESALLAEHTRCLEIARAVFTDIAVGEESIRKAHEAKFLHSVEGYYKDLSKRKLAEAASHVNEMLYKANIAITKAARGGSSLSMMQGELAKFIEEYAATATGPTKWEKLAEFLKETYPALANEAISKAEAGSKAKVAEAQAQLEDARAALAAAEARCASVEAAHKDASHEASSLRAQINALQSQVATLTAELEIATSRAAALEAQLRDTAQGAEARMAAAEAEAEARVRAAEEAAARRTAEAQAHISAEAARASTLGAEVAALTAKLSSLDGQVAGLTSEVAEWRSRYNGAVEERVKVMAERDAARDQLHALTAERESAARERGVAVMQLAELRARVEAGEAHKADLQARLDAMIAEAQAARDAALNARAAANENSAAALIARARQSRLDQGKDQEVGGLADGFDRMSIKELQELLVGGAHEGEVWKLTNRKPAPKKGDWVELARALMGGQHA
;
A
#
# COMPACT_ATOMS: atom_id res chain seq x y z
N LEU A 1 -93.86 170.53 -88.36
CA LEU A 1 -93.77 170.59 -86.89
C LEU A 1 -94.17 169.26 -86.24
N LEU A 2 -95.44 168.86 -86.25
CA LEU A 2 -95.91 167.59 -85.63
C LEU A 2 -95.05 166.35 -85.95
N GLN A 3 -94.78 166.05 -87.23
CA GLN A 3 -93.92 164.92 -87.63
C GLN A 3 -92.49 164.98 -87.06
N GLY A 4 -91.95 166.19 -86.81
CA GLY A 4 -90.64 166.36 -86.20
C GLY A 4 -90.66 165.99 -84.70
N ALA A 5 -91.67 166.46 -83.98
CA ALA A 5 -91.90 166.11 -82.57
C ALA A 5 -92.12 164.60 -82.38
N GLU A 6 -92.85 163.94 -83.29
CA GLU A 6 -93.02 162.49 -83.29
C GLU A 6 -91.68 161.77 -83.53
N SER A 7 -90.88 162.22 -84.50
CA SER A 7 -89.55 161.63 -84.75
C SER A 7 -88.57 161.81 -83.59
N GLU A 8 -88.62 162.96 -82.90
CA GLU A 8 -87.72 163.24 -81.76
C GLU A 8 -88.18 162.50 -80.49
N SER A 9 -89.49 162.44 -80.24
CA SER A 9 -90.07 161.61 -79.16
C SER A 9 -89.81 160.11 -79.38
N ARG A 10 -89.72 159.67 -80.64
CA ARG A 10 -89.24 158.32 -80.98
C ARG A 10 -87.75 158.16 -80.65
N ARG A 11 -86.89 159.08 -81.10
CA ARG A 11 -85.44 159.03 -80.80
C ARG A 11 -85.16 159.06 -79.29
N ALA A 12 -85.96 159.80 -78.52
CA ALA A 12 -85.92 159.80 -77.06
C ALA A 12 -86.23 158.41 -76.47
N GLY A 13 -87.25 157.70 -77.00
CA GLY A 13 -87.57 156.33 -76.61
C GLY A 13 -86.45 155.34 -76.93
N ASP A 14 -85.96 155.36 -78.18
CA ASP A 14 -84.87 154.49 -78.63
C ASP A 14 -83.58 154.74 -77.80
N ALA A 15 -83.28 156.00 -77.44
CA ALA A 15 -82.16 156.37 -76.58
C ALA A 15 -82.37 155.95 -75.11
N ALA A 16 -83.58 156.04 -74.57
CA ALA A 16 -83.93 155.60 -73.23
C ALA A 16 -83.83 154.07 -73.07
N GLU A 17 -84.27 153.30 -74.08
CA GLU A 17 -84.06 151.85 -74.09
C GLU A 17 -82.58 151.48 -74.10
N LYS A 18 -81.75 152.21 -74.88
CA LYS A 18 -80.31 151.99 -74.88
C LYS A 18 -79.70 152.35 -73.52
N ALA A 19 -80.06 153.51 -72.95
CA ALA A 19 -79.58 153.94 -71.64
C ALA A 19 -79.94 152.94 -70.53
N TYR A 20 -81.14 152.34 -70.56
CA TYR A 20 -81.49 151.24 -69.65
C TYR A 20 -80.53 150.05 -69.77
N ARG A 21 -80.30 149.58 -71.01
CA ARG A 21 -79.49 148.38 -71.29
C ARG A 21 -78.00 148.60 -70.99
N ASP A 22 -77.48 149.78 -71.32
CA ASP A 22 -76.10 150.18 -71.03
C ASP A 22 -75.84 150.40 -69.53
N ALA A 23 -76.88 150.79 -68.77
CA ALA A 23 -76.77 151.05 -67.33
C ALA A 23 -76.99 149.80 -66.46
N PHE A 24 -77.65 148.75 -66.96
CA PHE A 24 -78.00 147.56 -66.19
C PHE A 24 -76.78 146.65 -65.95
N ASN A 25 -76.44 146.42 -64.69
CA ASN A 25 -75.33 145.56 -64.30
C ASN A 25 -75.65 144.07 -64.54
N PRO A 26 -74.97 143.37 -65.47
CA PRO A 26 -75.17 141.95 -65.71
C PRO A 26 -74.74 141.08 -64.51
N GLU A 27 -73.88 141.61 -63.64
CA GLU A 27 -73.40 140.95 -62.41
C GLU A 27 -74.26 141.27 -61.17
N CYS A 28 -75.47 141.82 -61.36
CA CYS A 28 -76.44 141.94 -60.27
C CYS A 28 -76.80 140.56 -59.71
N CYS A 29 -76.91 140.46 -58.38
CA CYS A 29 -77.25 139.20 -57.70
C CYS A 29 -78.60 138.66 -58.19
N ALA A 30 -78.69 137.35 -58.40
CA ALA A 30 -79.90 136.66 -58.87
C ALA A 30 -81.00 136.50 -57.79
N GLU A 31 -81.12 137.48 -56.89
CA GLU A 31 -82.22 137.59 -55.92
C GLU A 31 -83.24 138.62 -56.41
N GLU A 32 -84.53 138.30 -56.29
CA GLU A 32 -85.63 139.08 -56.90
C GLU A 32 -85.66 140.54 -56.41
N SER A 33 -85.32 140.77 -55.15
CA SER A 33 -85.16 142.10 -54.55
C SER A 33 -84.01 142.91 -55.18
N ALA A 34 -82.86 142.27 -55.44
CA ALA A 34 -81.70 142.91 -56.05
C ALA A 34 -81.95 143.23 -57.53
N LEU A 35 -82.53 142.28 -58.27
CA LEU A 35 -82.93 142.46 -59.67
C LEU A 35 -83.98 143.58 -59.82
N LEU A 36 -84.95 143.67 -58.90
CA LEU A 36 -85.98 144.73 -58.89
C LEU A 36 -85.40 146.11 -58.53
N ALA A 37 -84.49 146.18 -57.55
CA ALA A 37 -83.80 147.41 -57.20
C ALA A 37 -82.95 147.94 -58.37
N GLU A 38 -82.21 147.05 -59.04
CA GLU A 38 -81.40 147.38 -60.21
C GLU A 38 -82.25 147.79 -61.42
N HIS A 39 -83.37 147.10 -61.66
CA HIS A 39 -84.38 147.50 -62.66
C HIS A 39 -84.91 148.91 -62.38
N THR A 40 -85.20 149.24 -61.12
CA THR A 40 -85.70 150.56 -60.71
C THR A 40 -84.66 151.65 -60.96
N ARG A 41 -83.41 151.42 -60.54
CA ARG A 41 -82.27 152.34 -60.79
C ARG A 41 -82.06 152.60 -62.29
N CYS A 42 -82.17 151.56 -63.13
CA CYS A 42 -81.99 151.69 -64.57
C CYS A 42 -83.20 152.35 -65.26
N LEU A 43 -84.42 152.15 -64.74
CA LEU A 43 -85.62 152.87 -65.18
C LEU A 43 -85.54 154.37 -64.90
N GLU A 44 -85.00 154.79 -63.76
CA GLU A 44 -84.80 156.20 -63.42
C GLU A 44 -83.84 156.88 -64.41
N ILE A 45 -82.71 156.23 -64.72
CA ILE A 45 -81.74 156.70 -65.73
C ILE A 45 -82.40 156.79 -67.12
N ALA A 46 -83.15 155.77 -67.53
CA ALA A 46 -83.86 155.76 -68.81
C ALA A 46 -84.92 156.88 -68.91
N ARG A 47 -85.67 157.12 -67.84
CA ARG A 47 -86.66 158.21 -67.76
C ARG A 47 -86.02 159.60 -67.81
N ALA A 48 -84.86 159.79 -67.18
CA ALA A 48 -84.10 161.03 -67.28
C ALA A 48 -83.67 161.30 -68.73
N VAL A 49 -83.07 160.30 -69.40
CA VAL A 49 -82.67 160.39 -70.83
C VAL A 49 -83.88 160.63 -71.75
N PHE A 50 -85.02 159.99 -71.50
CA PHE A 50 -86.24 160.26 -72.26
C PHE A 50 -86.70 161.71 -72.09
N THR A 51 -86.73 162.20 -70.85
CA THR A 51 -87.25 163.55 -70.51
C THR A 51 -86.41 164.66 -71.11
N ASP A 52 -85.09 164.49 -71.18
CA ASP A 52 -84.14 165.43 -71.78
C ASP A 52 -84.31 165.56 -73.31
N ILE A 53 -84.61 164.45 -73.99
CA ILE A 53 -84.67 164.39 -75.47
C ILE A 53 -86.11 164.57 -76.01
N ALA A 54 -87.16 164.22 -75.27
CA ALA A 54 -88.53 164.15 -75.78
C ALA A 54 -89.19 165.54 -75.98
N VAL A 55 -89.16 166.03 -77.22
CA VAL A 55 -89.85 167.24 -77.67
C VAL A 55 -91.21 166.91 -78.30
N GLY A 56 -92.29 167.53 -77.82
CA GLY A 56 -93.61 167.40 -78.46
C GLY A 56 -94.80 167.70 -77.55
N GLU A 57 -96.01 167.56 -78.11
CA GLU A 57 -97.25 167.55 -77.34
C GLU A 57 -97.23 166.43 -76.30
N GLU A 58 -97.86 166.65 -75.14
CA GLU A 58 -97.87 165.71 -74.02
C GLU A 58 -98.48 164.34 -74.40
N SER A 59 -99.47 164.33 -75.30
CA SER A 59 -100.08 163.12 -75.88
C SER A 59 -99.05 162.25 -76.61
N ILE A 60 -98.26 162.84 -77.51
CA ILE A 60 -97.21 162.18 -78.29
C ILE A 60 -96.09 161.70 -77.36
N ARG A 61 -95.65 162.53 -76.42
CA ARG A 61 -94.59 162.16 -75.48
C ARG A 61 -95.01 160.98 -74.60
N LYS A 62 -96.21 161.00 -73.99
CA LYS A 62 -96.75 159.88 -73.21
C LYS A 62 -96.92 158.60 -74.05
N ALA A 63 -97.32 158.72 -75.32
CA ALA A 63 -97.45 157.58 -76.22
C ALA A 63 -96.10 156.94 -76.59
N HIS A 64 -94.99 157.69 -76.55
CA HIS A 64 -93.64 157.15 -76.73
C HIS A 64 -92.99 156.69 -75.43
N GLU A 65 -93.29 157.36 -74.32
CA GLU A 65 -92.91 156.93 -72.96
C GLU A 65 -93.45 155.53 -72.65
N ALA A 66 -94.76 155.32 -72.85
CA ALA A 66 -95.39 154.02 -72.64
C ALA A 66 -94.79 152.89 -73.50
N LYS A 67 -94.33 153.19 -74.73
CA LYS A 67 -93.69 152.21 -75.62
C LYS A 67 -92.34 151.75 -75.08
N PHE A 68 -91.45 152.69 -74.73
CA PHE A 68 -90.11 152.31 -74.23
C PHE A 68 -90.20 151.63 -72.85
N LEU A 69 -91.10 152.11 -71.97
CA LEU A 69 -91.34 151.48 -70.67
C LEU A 69 -91.81 150.02 -70.83
N HIS A 70 -92.71 149.75 -71.79
CA HIS A 70 -93.16 148.38 -72.07
C HIS A 70 -92.04 147.48 -72.64
N SER A 71 -91.20 148.01 -73.53
CA SER A 71 -90.02 147.28 -74.05
C SER A 71 -89.02 146.94 -72.93
N VAL A 72 -88.72 147.91 -72.06
CA VAL A 72 -87.85 147.74 -70.89
C VAL A 72 -88.43 146.77 -69.87
N GLU A 73 -89.74 146.81 -69.62
CA GLU A 73 -90.44 145.85 -68.75
C GLU A 73 -90.36 144.42 -69.32
N GLY A 74 -90.53 144.25 -70.63
CA GLY A 74 -90.35 142.97 -71.32
C GLY A 74 -88.93 142.43 -71.20
N TYR A 75 -87.93 143.28 -71.49
CA TYR A 75 -86.52 142.94 -71.34
C TYR A 75 -86.16 142.56 -69.90
N TYR A 76 -86.66 143.30 -68.90
CA TYR A 76 -86.46 142.96 -67.48
C TYR A 76 -87.08 141.61 -67.12
N LYS A 77 -88.32 141.34 -67.55
CA LYS A 77 -88.99 140.05 -67.30
C LYS A 77 -88.19 138.87 -67.85
N ASP A 78 -87.63 138.98 -69.05
CA ASP A 78 -86.86 137.89 -69.66
C ASP A 78 -85.43 137.77 -69.11
N LEU A 79 -84.80 138.88 -68.72
CA LEU A 79 -83.51 138.86 -68.02
C LEU A 79 -83.64 138.27 -66.61
N SER A 80 -84.67 138.66 -65.86
CA SER A 80 -84.96 138.16 -64.51
C SER A 80 -85.29 136.66 -64.52
N LYS A 81 -86.18 136.19 -65.41
CA LYS A 81 -86.41 134.75 -65.64
C LYS A 81 -85.11 133.99 -65.90
N ARG A 82 -84.22 134.53 -66.74
CA ARG A 82 -82.94 133.89 -67.08
C ARG A 82 -82.02 133.80 -65.86
N LYS A 83 -81.79 134.90 -65.14
CA LYS A 83 -80.96 134.92 -63.92
C LYS A 83 -81.50 134.01 -62.83
N LEU A 84 -82.81 133.97 -62.62
CA LEU A 84 -83.46 133.07 -61.65
C LEU A 84 -83.34 131.59 -62.07
N ALA A 85 -83.40 131.28 -63.37
CA ALA A 85 -83.19 129.93 -63.88
C ALA A 85 -81.71 129.50 -63.80
N GLU A 86 -80.76 130.39 -64.09
CA GLU A 86 -79.32 130.18 -63.92
C GLU A 86 -78.99 129.87 -62.45
N ALA A 87 -79.48 130.67 -61.50
CA ALA A 87 -79.31 130.45 -60.07
C ALA A 87 -79.96 129.13 -59.60
N ALA A 88 -81.19 128.84 -60.03
CA ALA A 88 -81.88 127.59 -59.70
C ALA A 88 -81.19 126.34 -60.27
N SER A 89 -80.47 126.47 -61.38
CA SER A 89 -79.63 125.42 -61.97
C SER A 89 -78.31 125.24 -61.20
N HIS A 90 -77.62 126.33 -60.85
CA HIS A 90 -76.40 126.28 -60.04
C HIS A 90 -76.64 125.64 -58.67
N VAL A 91 -77.76 125.98 -58.01
CA VAL A 91 -78.23 125.32 -56.78
C VAL A 91 -78.37 123.80 -56.97
N ASN A 92 -79.01 123.35 -58.06
CA ASN A 92 -79.15 121.92 -58.35
C ASN A 92 -77.78 121.25 -58.58
N GLU A 93 -76.87 121.91 -59.27
CA GLU A 93 -75.51 121.41 -59.54
C GLU A 93 -74.71 121.22 -58.24
N MET A 94 -74.78 122.19 -57.31
CA MET A 94 -74.15 122.09 -56.00
C MET A 94 -74.72 120.93 -55.17
N LEU A 95 -76.04 120.80 -55.08
CA LEU A 95 -76.71 119.71 -54.36
C LEU A 95 -76.38 118.34 -54.96
N TYR A 96 -76.25 118.24 -56.28
CA TYR A 96 -75.83 117.01 -56.97
C TYR A 96 -74.37 116.64 -56.65
N LYS A 97 -73.44 117.60 -56.68
CA LYS A 97 -72.04 117.41 -56.27
C LYS A 97 -71.94 116.96 -54.80
N ALA A 98 -72.70 117.59 -53.91
CA ALA A 98 -72.77 117.23 -52.50
C ALA A 98 -73.28 115.80 -52.28
N ASN A 99 -74.35 115.41 -52.98
CA ASN A 99 -74.88 114.05 -52.95
C ASN A 99 -73.80 113.02 -53.35
N ILE A 100 -73.07 113.27 -54.45
CA ILE A 100 -71.97 112.40 -54.89
C ILE A 100 -70.86 112.33 -53.82
N ALA A 101 -70.44 113.45 -53.26
CA ALA A 101 -69.36 113.50 -52.25
C ALA A 101 -69.74 112.73 -50.98
N ILE A 102 -70.93 112.98 -50.42
CA ILE A 102 -71.42 112.35 -49.19
C ILE A 102 -71.74 110.86 -49.43
N THR A 103 -72.31 110.50 -50.59
CA THR A 103 -72.50 109.09 -50.99
C THR A 103 -71.17 108.35 -51.13
N LYS A 104 -70.14 109.01 -51.69
CA LYS A 104 -68.79 108.44 -51.79
C LYS A 104 -68.15 108.23 -50.41
N ALA A 105 -68.31 109.17 -49.48
CA ALA A 105 -67.87 109.00 -48.10
C ALA A 105 -68.58 107.81 -47.41
N ALA A 106 -69.91 107.74 -47.50
CA ALA A 106 -70.74 106.66 -46.93
C ALA A 106 -70.38 105.27 -47.50
N ARG A 107 -70.01 105.19 -48.78
CA ARG A 107 -69.60 103.94 -49.43
C ARG A 107 -68.14 103.57 -49.19
N GLY A 108 -67.26 104.54 -48.97
CA GLY A 108 -65.82 104.34 -48.74
C GLY A 108 -65.46 103.80 -47.35
N GLY A 109 -66.43 103.39 -46.52
CA GLY A 109 -66.19 102.95 -45.14
C GLY A 109 -65.77 104.08 -44.20
N SER A 110 -66.00 105.35 -44.60
CA SER A 110 -65.71 106.51 -43.76
C SER A 110 -66.62 106.52 -42.52
N SER A 111 -66.12 107.01 -41.39
CA SER A 111 -66.95 107.15 -40.19
C SER A 111 -68.07 108.17 -40.40
N LEU A 112 -69.14 108.06 -39.60
CA LEU A 112 -70.23 109.05 -39.59
C LEU A 112 -69.70 110.48 -39.35
N SER A 113 -68.63 110.62 -38.55
CA SER A 113 -67.93 111.90 -38.31
C SER A 113 -67.28 112.48 -39.58
N MET A 114 -66.71 111.65 -40.46
CA MET A 114 -66.19 112.11 -41.75
C MET A 114 -67.33 112.57 -42.68
N MET A 115 -68.45 111.85 -42.70
CA MET A 115 -69.65 112.29 -43.46
C MET A 115 -70.22 113.60 -42.94
N GLN A 116 -70.27 113.77 -41.61
CA GLN A 116 -70.67 115.04 -40.98
C GLN A 116 -69.72 116.18 -41.35
N GLY A 117 -68.41 115.92 -41.41
CA GLY A 117 -67.41 116.90 -41.84
C GLY A 117 -67.59 117.35 -43.30
N GLU A 118 -67.82 116.42 -44.23
CA GLU A 118 -68.08 116.76 -45.64
C GLU A 118 -69.44 117.47 -45.82
N LEU A 119 -70.46 117.10 -45.05
CA LEU A 119 -71.74 117.83 -45.05
C LEU A 119 -71.57 119.26 -44.51
N ALA A 120 -70.82 119.46 -43.43
CA ALA A 120 -70.60 120.78 -42.83
C ALA A 120 -69.89 121.72 -43.80
N LYS A 121 -68.82 121.27 -44.46
CA LYS A 121 -68.14 122.01 -45.55
C LYS A 121 -69.10 122.38 -46.66
N PHE A 122 -69.94 121.43 -47.10
CA PHE A 122 -70.91 121.70 -48.16
C PHE A 122 -71.93 122.77 -47.75
N ILE A 123 -72.46 122.72 -46.52
CA ILE A 123 -73.41 123.74 -46.03
C ILE A 123 -72.75 125.13 -45.98
N GLU A 124 -71.48 125.21 -45.56
CA GLU A 124 -70.69 126.45 -45.53
C GLU A 124 -70.45 127.02 -46.94
N GLU A 125 -69.98 126.19 -47.88
CA GLU A 125 -69.79 126.57 -49.29
C GLU A 125 -71.10 127.01 -49.94
N TYR A 126 -72.17 126.22 -49.76
CA TYR A 126 -73.50 126.51 -50.30
C TYR A 126 -74.10 127.79 -49.73
N ALA A 127 -73.94 128.06 -48.44
CA ALA A 127 -74.39 129.31 -47.82
C ALA A 127 -73.66 130.54 -48.40
N ALA A 128 -72.40 130.38 -48.81
CA ALA A 128 -71.57 131.44 -49.36
C ALA A 128 -71.80 131.70 -50.86
N THR A 129 -72.01 130.66 -51.68
CA THR A 129 -72.06 130.80 -53.15
C THR A 129 -73.46 130.66 -53.77
N ALA A 130 -74.41 129.98 -53.11
CA ALA A 130 -75.74 129.80 -53.67
C ALA A 130 -76.55 131.11 -53.65
N THR A 131 -77.26 131.38 -54.74
CA THR A 131 -78.13 132.56 -54.90
C THR A 131 -79.53 132.15 -55.35
N GLY A 132 -80.48 133.09 -55.31
CA GLY A 132 -81.86 132.88 -55.74
C GLY A 132 -82.83 132.38 -54.65
N PRO A 133 -84.14 132.57 -54.85
CA PRO A 133 -85.15 132.46 -53.79
C PRO A 133 -85.35 131.03 -53.26
N THR A 134 -85.17 130.00 -54.10
CA THR A 134 -85.40 128.59 -53.73
C THR A 134 -84.20 127.91 -53.07
N LYS A 135 -83.08 128.62 -52.82
CA LYS A 135 -81.84 128.00 -52.32
C LYS A 135 -82.00 127.34 -50.95
N TRP A 136 -82.71 127.97 -50.02
CA TRP A 136 -82.91 127.42 -48.68
C TRP A 136 -83.93 126.29 -48.63
N GLU A 137 -84.96 126.35 -49.46
CA GLU A 137 -85.98 125.31 -49.63
C GLU A 137 -85.36 124.00 -50.14
N LYS A 138 -84.60 124.06 -51.24
CA LYS A 138 -83.91 122.90 -51.82
C LYS A 138 -82.82 122.33 -50.91
N LEU A 139 -82.12 123.17 -50.14
CA LEU A 139 -81.17 122.70 -49.13
C LEU A 139 -81.90 121.94 -48.01
N ALA A 140 -83.02 122.46 -47.52
CA ALA A 140 -83.82 121.79 -46.49
C ALA A 140 -84.40 120.45 -46.98
N GLU A 141 -84.86 120.38 -48.22
CA GLU A 141 -85.30 119.14 -48.88
C GLU A 141 -84.17 118.10 -48.96
N PHE A 142 -82.99 118.51 -49.46
CA PHE A 142 -81.80 117.65 -49.51
C PHE A 142 -81.37 117.13 -48.14
N LEU A 143 -81.31 118.01 -47.13
CA LEU A 143 -80.95 117.66 -45.74
C LEU A 143 -81.99 116.74 -45.08
N LYS A 144 -83.27 116.86 -45.43
CA LYS A 144 -84.37 116.05 -44.93
C LYS A 144 -84.38 114.64 -45.54
N GLU A 145 -84.11 114.52 -46.84
CA GLU A 145 -84.36 113.27 -47.58
C GLU A 145 -83.08 112.49 -47.89
N THR A 146 -82.02 113.16 -48.34
CA THR A 146 -80.80 112.47 -48.80
C THR A 146 -79.87 112.11 -47.64
N TYR A 147 -79.64 113.04 -46.70
CA TYR A 147 -78.67 112.81 -45.64
C TYR A 147 -79.05 111.70 -44.63
N PRO A 148 -80.29 111.58 -44.12
CA PRO A 148 -80.65 110.53 -43.17
C PRO A 148 -80.56 109.13 -43.77
N ALA A 149 -80.88 108.97 -45.06
CA ALA A 149 -80.73 107.69 -45.76
C ALA A 149 -79.25 107.24 -45.81
N LEU A 150 -78.35 108.14 -46.21
CA LEU A 150 -76.92 107.86 -46.27
C LEU A 150 -76.30 107.62 -44.88
N ALA A 151 -76.72 108.39 -43.86
CA ALA A 151 -76.29 108.20 -42.48
C ALA A 151 -76.71 106.82 -41.93
N ASN A 152 -77.96 106.41 -42.19
CA ASN A 152 -78.47 105.09 -41.78
C ASN A 152 -77.75 103.94 -42.53
N GLU A 153 -77.42 104.11 -43.82
CA GLU A 153 -76.60 103.13 -44.58
C GLU A 153 -75.22 102.97 -43.95
N ALA A 154 -74.56 104.07 -43.56
CA ALA A 154 -73.25 104.05 -42.93
C ALA A 154 -73.27 103.42 -41.52
N ILE A 155 -74.28 103.75 -40.69
CA ILE A 155 -74.47 103.16 -39.35
C ILE A 155 -74.73 101.65 -39.47
N SER A 156 -75.63 101.23 -40.37
CA SER A 156 -75.96 99.82 -40.59
C SER A 156 -74.74 98.99 -41.03
N LYS A 157 -73.88 99.55 -41.90
CA LYS A 157 -72.60 98.91 -42.28
C LYS A 157 -71.60 98.86 -41.12
N ALA A 158 -71.51 99.91 -40.31
CA ALA A 158 -70.63 99.93 -39.14
C ALA A 158 -71.07 98.89 -38.09
N GLU A 159 -72.38 98.73 -37.88
CA GLU A 159 -72.95 97.66 -37.04
C GLU A 159 -72.71 96.27 -37.62
N ALA A 160 -72.93 96.06 -38.92
CA ALA A 160 -72.67 94.77 -39.56
C ALA A 160 -71.19 94.38 -39.44
N GLY A 161 -70.28 95.34 -39.67
CA GLY A 161 -68.84 95.15 -39.51
C GLY A 161 -68.38 94.91 -38.07
N SER A 162 -69.01 95.55 -37.07
CA SER A 162 -68.70 95.28 -35.66
C SER A 162 -69.27 93.94 -35.19
N LYS A 163 -70.50 93.58 -35.58
CA LYS A 163 -71.12 92.27 -35.33
C LYS A 163 -70.29 91.14 -35.94
N ALA A 164 -69.79 91.30 -37.16
CA ALA A 164 -68.89 90.33 -37.81
C ALA A 164 -67.58 90.14 -37.02
N LYS A 165 -66.92 91.23 -36.61
CA LYS A 165 -65.69 91.17 -35.79
C LYS A 165 -65.92 90.54 -34.41
N VAL A 166 -67.07 90.77 -33.80
CA VAL A 166 -67.44 90.13 -32.53
C VAL A 166 -67.65 88.62 -32.71
N ALA A 167 -68.32 88.19 -33.79
CA ALA A 167 -68.49 86.77 -34.10
C ALA A 167 -67.14 86.08 -34.42
N GLU A 168 -66.25 86.75 -35.16
CA GLU A 168 -64.89 86.27 -35.42
C GLU A 168 -64.08 86.11 -34.12
N ALA A 169 -64.08 87.12 -33.24
CA ALA A 169 -63.40 87.05 -31.95
C ALA A 169 -64.00 86.00 -31.00
N GLN A 170 -65.32 85.73 -31.10
CA GLN A 170 -65.98 84.65 -30.36
C GLN A 170 -65.54 83.27 -30.86
N ALA A 171 -65.45 83.06 -32.17
CA ALA A 171 -64.94 81.82 -32.74
C ALA A 171 -63.47 81.56 -32.32
N GLN A 172 -62.62 82.59 -32.43
CA GLN A 172 -61.21 82.52 -31.98
C GLN A 172 -61.08 82.20 -30.48
N LEU A 173 -62.02 82.68 -29.65
CA LEU A 173 -62.04 82.37 -28.21
C LEU A 173 -62.40 80.91 -27.92
N GLU A 174 -63.36 80.33 -28.65
CA GLU A 174 -63.72 78.91 -28.48
C GLU A 174 -62.62 77.98 -29.04
N ASP A 175 -62.01 78.32 -30.17
CA ASP A 175 -60.85 77.58 -30.69
C ASP A 175 -59.67 77.61 -29.68
N ALA A 176 -59.40 78.76 -29.07
CA ALA A 176 -58.38 78.89 -28.03
C ALA A 176 -58.73 78.08 -26.75
N ARG A 177 -60.00 78.03 -26.35
CA ARG A 177 -60.48 77.19 -25.24
C ARG A 177 -60.32 75.70 -25.53
N ALA A 178 -60.67 75.25 -26.73
CA ALA A 178 -60.47 73.87 -27.16
C ALA A 178 -58.98 73.50 -27.21
N ALA A 179 -58.12 74.38 -27.71
CA ALA A 179 -56.67 74.20 -27.73
C ALA A 179 -56.06 74.12 -26.32
N LEU A 180 -56.54 74.94 -25.37
CA LEU A 180 -56.12 74.91 -23.97
C LEU A 180 -56.50 73.59 -23.29
N ALA A 181 -57.77 73.16 -23.36
CA ALA A 181 -58.22 71.89 -22.80
C ALA A 181 -57.46 70.69 -23.39
N ALA A 182 -57.16 70.73 -24.69
CA ALA A 182 -56.33 69.72 -25.35
C ALA A 182 -54.85 69.78 -24.93
N ALA A 183 -54.33 70.92 -24.45
CA ALA A 183 -53.00 71.01 -23.85
C ALA A 183 -52.99 70.46 -22.42
N GLU A 184 -53.96 70.83 -21.59
CA GLU A 184 -54.11 70.35 -20.20
C GLU A 184 -54.23 68.81 -20.15
N ALA A 185 -55.05 68.22 -21.02
CA ALA A 185 -55.18 66.76 -21.14
C ALA A 185 -53.86 66.06 -21.53
N ARG A 186 -53.04 66.69 -22.39
CA ARG A 186 -51.69 66.18 -22.73
C ARG A 186 -50.73 66.29 -21.55
N CYS A 187 -50.74 67.39 -20.81
CA CYS A 187 -49.95 67.56 -19.60
C CYS A 187 -50.28 66.49 -18.55
N ALA A 188 -51.57 66.28 -18.26
CA ALA A 188 -52.02 65.25 -17.32
C ALA A 188 -51.60 63.82 -17.74
N SER A 189 -51.64 63.51 -19.04
CA SER A 189 -51.18 62.23 -19.59
C SER A 189 -49.66 62.05 -19.46
N VAL A 190 -48.87 63.09 -19.72
CA VAL A 190 -47.41 63.06 -19.55
C VAL A 190 -47.01 62.95 -18.08
N GLU A 191 -47.72 63.63 -17.18
CA GLU A 191 -47.53 63.49 -15.73
C GLU A 191 -47.81 62.08 -15.22
N ALA A 192 -48.85 61.41 -15.72
CA ALA A 192 -49.15 60.03 -15.39
C ALA A 192 -48.02 59.10 -15.84
N ALA A 193 -47.63 59.18 -17.12
CA ALA A 193 -46.54 58.39 -17.68
C ALA A 193 -45.20 58.63 -16.95
N HIS A 194 -44.92 59.85 -16.50
CA HIS A 194 -43.74 60.15 -15.68
C HIS A 194 -43.81 59.52 -14.28
N LYS A 195 -44.99 59.50 -13.64
CA LYS A 195 -45.19 58.81 -12.33
C LYS A 195 -44.97 57.31 -12.49
N ASP A 196 -45.54 56.70 -13.52
CA ASP A 196 -45.39 55.26 -13.81
C ASP A 196 -43.93 54.88 -14.11
N ALA A 197 -43.25 55.63 -14.99
CA ALA A 197 -41.83 55.42 -15.30
C ALA A 197 -40.91 55.64 -14.09
N SER A 198 -41.25 56.58 -13.20
CA SER A 198 -40.53 56.80 -11.93
C SER A 198 -40.70 55.62 -10.97
N HIS A 199 -41.93 55.06 -10.87
CA HIS A 199 -42.18 53.84 -10.11
C HIS A 199 -41.42 52.64 -10.68
N GLU A 200 -41.45 52.42 -12.00
CA GLU A 200 -40.68 51.36 -12.66
C GLU A 200 -39.17 51.51 -12.42
N ALA A 201 -38.61 52.71 -12.61
CA ALA A 201 -37.20 52.99 -12.35
C ALA A 201 -36.82 52.74 -10.87
N SER A 202 -37.72 53.04 -9.92
CA SER A 202 -37.50 52.74 -8.50
C SER A 202 -37.51 51.23 -8.22
N SER A 203 -38.39 50.47 -8.87
CA SER A 203 -38.48 49.01 -8.77
C SER A 203 -37.24 48.33 -9.36
N LEU A 204 -36.83 48.73 -10.57
CA LEU A 204 -35.62 48.22 -11.21
C LEU A 204 -34.36 48.53 -10.39
N ARG A 205 -34.29 49.71 -9.77
CA ARG A 205 -33.18 50.06 -8.87
C ARG A 205 -33.16 49.20 -7.59
N ALA A 206 -34.33 48.88 -7.03
CA ALA A 206 -34.42 47.93 -5.91
C ALA A 206 -34.01 46.51 -6.31
N GLN A 207 -34.40 46.05 -7.50
CA GLN A 207 -33.99 44.75 -8.05
C GLN A 207 -32.48 44.69 -8.30
N ILE A 208 -31.86 45.74 -8.86
CA ILE A 208 -30.41 45.84 -9.04
C ILE A 208 -29.69 45.74 -7.69
N ASN A 209 -30.14 46.47 -6.66
CA ASN A 209 -29.55 46.39 -5.33
C ASN A 209 -29.67 44.98 -4.71
N ALA A 210 -30.80 44.29 -4.93
CA ALA A 210 -31.02 42.93 -4.45
C ALA A 210 -30.15 41.88 -5.19
N LEU A 211 -29.96 42.03 -6.51
CA LEU A 211 -29.04 41.19 -7.29
C LEU A 211 -27.59 41.44 -6.88
N GLN A 212 -27.21 42.69 -6.61
CA GLN A 212 -25.88 43.04 -6.11
C GLN A 212 -25.59 42.41 -4.74
N SER A 213 -26.56 42.40 -3.81
CA SER A 213 -26.37 41.73 -2.52
C SER A 213 -26.33 40.20 -2.65
N GLN A 214 -27.11 39.59 -3.56
CA GLN A 214 -27.00 38.16 -3.88
C GLN A 214 -25.62 37.80 -4.46
N VAL A 215 -25.10 38.60 -5.39
CA VAL A 215 -23.75 38.41 -5.95
C VAL A 215 -22.67 38.53 -4.87
N ALA A 216 -22.79 39.50 -3.96
CA ALA A 216 -21.86 39.65 -2.83
C ALA A 216 -21.89 38.42 -1.90
N THR A 217 -23.08 37.92 -1.54
CA THR A 217 -23.23 36.70 -0.72
C THR A 217 -22.63 35.48 -1.42
N LEU A 218 -22.98 35.25 -2.69
CA LEU A 218 -22.44 34.12 -3.48
C LEU A 218 -20.92 34.20 -3.66
N THR A 219 -20.35 35.40 -3.74
CA THR A 219 -18.89 35.59 -3.80
C THR A 219 -18.23 35.20 -2.48
N ALA A 220 -18.79 35.62 -1.34
CA ALA A 220 -18.29 35.23 -0.02
C ALA A 220 -18.45 33.72 0.25
N GLU A 221 -19.58 33.11 -0.16
CA GLU A 221 -19.77 31.66 -0.10
C GLU A 221 -18.75 30.90 -0.97
N LEU A 222 -18.42 31.42 -2.15
CA LEU A 222 -17.37 30.86 -3.01
C LEU A 222 -15.98 30.98 -2.37
N GLU A 223 -15.62 32.11 -1.77
CA GLU A 223 -14.34 32.26 -1.05
C GLU A 223 -14.23 31.30 0.15
N ILE A 224 -15.33 31.10 0.89
CA ILE A 224 -15.41 30.11 1.98
C ILE A 224 -15.29 28.68 1.44
N ALA A 225 -15.92 28.37 0.31
CA ALA A 225 -15.81 27.06 -0.34
C ALA A 225 -14.39 26.79 -0.86
N THR A 226 -13.76 27.76 -1.53
CA THR A 226 -12.39 27.65 -2.07
C THR A 226 -11.35 27.53 -0.96
N SER A 227 -11.45 28.32 0.10
CA SER A 227 -10.54 28.21 1.26
C SER A 227 -10.71 26.88 2.00
N ARG A 228 -11.95 26.38 2.14
CA ARG A 228 -12.23 25.04 2.68
C ARG A 228 -11.67 23.93 1.79
N ALA A 229 -11.78 24.05 0.46
CA ALA A 229 -11.20 23.09 -0.48
C ALA A 229 -9.67 23.04 -0.36
N ALA A 230 -9.01 24.20 -0.34
CA ALA A 230 -7.55 24.30 -0.15
C ALA A 230 -7.09 23.71 1.21
N ALA A 231 -7.87 23.91 2.28
CA ALA A 231 -7.59 23.30 3.58
C ALA A 231 -7.74 21.76 3.56
N LEU A 232 -8.76 21.24 2.88
CA LEU A 232 -8.95 19.79 2.70
C LEU A 232 -7.85 19.17 1.83
N GLU A 233 -7.42 19.84 0.76
CA GLU A 233 -6.27 19.41 -0.03
C GLU A 233 -4.98 19.37 0.80
N ALA A 234 -4.74 20.38 1.65
CA ALA A 234 -3.58 20.40 2.53
C ALA A 234 -3.62 19.23 3.53
N GLN A 235 -4.79 18.95 4.13
CA GLN A 235 -4.98 17.77 5.00
C GLN A 235 -4.79 16.45 4.26
N LEU A 236 -5.24 16.32 3.02
CA LEU A 236 -5.02 15.12 2.20
C LEU A 236 -3.55 14.92 1.86
N ARG A 237 -2.79 15.98 1.56
CA ARG A 237 -1.34 15.90 1.32
C ARG A 237 -0.58 15.54 2.60
N ASP A 238 -0.89 16.16 3.73
CA ASP A 238 -0.26 15.88 5.02
C ASP A 238 -0.55 14.44 5.51
N THR A 239 -1.80 13.98 5.39
CA THR A 239 -2.15 12.60 5.75
C THR A 239 -1.55 11.57 4.80
N ALA A 240 -1.39 11.88 3.51
CA ALA A 240 -0.68 11.03 2.55
C ALA A 240 0.83 10.95 2.87
N GLN A 241 1.52 12.09 3.00
CA GLN A 241 2.95 12.13 3.37
C GLN A 241 3.20 11.47 4.73
N GLY A 242 2.33 11.72 5.70
CA GLY A 242 2.36 11.08 7.01
C GLY A 242 2.03 9.58 6.97
N ALA A 243 1.39 9.06 5.92
CA ALA A 243 1.19 7.63 5.70
C ALA A 243 2.39 7.00 4.98
N GLU A 244 2.89 7.64 3.92
CA GLU A 244 4.12 7.24 3.21
C GLU A 244 5.32 7.15 4.15
N ALA A 245 5.53 8.15 5.01
CA ALA A 245 6.59 8.14 6.02
C ALA A 245 6.42 7.02 7.05
N ARG A 246 5.17 6.64 7.39
CA ARG A 246 4.88 5.50 8.27
C ARG A 246 5.12 4.16 7.57
N MET A 247 4.82 4.03 6.27
CA MET A 247 5.16 2.83 5.51
C MET A 247 6.68 2.69 5.38
N ALA A 248 7.39 3.73 4.94
CA ALA A 248 8.85 3.71 4.81
C ALA A 248 9.57 3.40 6.14
N ALA A 249 9.05 3.91 7.26
CA ALA A 249 9.57 3.55 8.59
C ALA A 249 9.29 2.09 8.96
N ALA A 250 8.11 1.55 8.64
CA ALA A 250 7.76 0.15 8.89
C ALA A 250 8.53 -0.82 7.97
N GLU A 251 8.77 -0.44 6.71
CA GLU A 251 9.62 -1.17 5.76
C GLU A 251 11.08 -1.19 6.23
N ALA A 252 11.63 -0.04 6.65
CA ALA A 252 12.97 0.03 7.21
C ALA A 252 13.12 -0.79 8.51
N GLU A 253 12.10 -0.80 9.38
CA GLU A 253 12.09 -1.65 10.57
C GLU A 253 11.96 -3.14 10.21
N ALA A 254 11.15 -3.49 9.21
CA ALA A 254 11.03 -4.86 8.70
C ALA A 254 12.35 -5.36 8.10
N GLU A 255 13.02 -4.55 7.27
CA GLU A 255 14.36 -4.85 6.76
C GLU A 255 15.38 -5.02 7.89
N ALA A 256 15.39 -4.13 8.88
CA ALA A 256 16.30 -4.24 10.01
C ALA A 256 16.06 -5.53 10.83
N ARG A 257 14.79 -5.90 11.04
CA ARG A 257 14.41 -7.18 11.69
C ARG A 257 14.81 -8.39 10.86
N VAL A 258 14.68 -8.34 9.52
CA VAL A 258 15.13 -9.42 8.62
C VAL A 258 16.66 -9.57 8.68
N ARG A 259 17.43 -8.49 8.49
CA ARG A 259 18.91 -8.54 8.55
C ARG A 259 19.39 -9.04 9.92
N ALA A 260 18.78 -8.60 11.01
CA ALA A 260 19.11 -9.08 12.36
C ALA A 260 18.77 -10.57 12.56
N ALA A 261 17.69 -11.07 11.95
CA ALA A 261 17.34 -12.48 11.96
C ALA A 261 18.29 -13.33 11.09
N GLU A 262 18.72 -12.82 9.93
CA GLU A 262 19.71 -13.43 9.05
C GLU A 262 21.09 -13.50 9.73
N GLU A 263 21.54 -12.43 10.38
CA GLU A 263 22.76 -12.44 11.20
C GLU A 263 22.66 -13.44 12.36
N ALA A 264 21.54 -13.48 13.07
CA ALA A 264 21.33 -14.43 14.16
C ALA A 264 21.29 -15.88 13.66
N ALA A 265 20.73 -16.14 12.47
CA ALA A 265 20.76 -17.44 11.84
C ALA A 265 22.18 -17.83 11.41
N ALA A 266 22.94 -16.91 10.80
CA ALA A 266 24.33 -17.12 10.38
C ALA A 266 25.27 -17.39 11.58
N ARG A 267 25.05 -16.73 12.72
CA ARG A 267 25.77 -17.02 13.97
C ARG A 267 25.43 -18.43 14.48
N ARG A 268 24.15 -18.79 14.55
CA ARG A 268 23.70 -20.13 14.97
C ARG A 268 24.21 -21.26 14.06
N THR A 269 24.28 -21.05 12.74
CA THR A 269 24.84 -22.06 11.83
C THR A 269 26.36 -22.17 11.98
N ALA A 270 27.08 -21.07 12.19
CA ALA A 270 28.51 -21.11 12.51
C ALA A 270 28.80 -21.80 13.87
N GLU A 271 28.01 -21.51 14.90
CA GLU A 271 28.06 -22.16 16.22
C GLU A 271 27.77 -23.67 16.11
N ALA A 272 26.72 -24.04 15.38
CA ALA A 272 26.38 -25.45 15.14
C ALA A 272 27.49 -26.17 14.34
N GLN A 273 28.06 -25.53 13.32
CA GLN A 273 29.17 -26.10 12.54
C GLN A 273 30.44 -26.26 13.38
N ALA A 274 30.73 -25.32 14.29
CA ALA A 274 31.82 -25.44 15.26
C ALA A 274 31.58 -26.61 16.23
N HIS A 275 30.36 -26.76 16.77
CA HIS A 275 29.99 -27.91 17.59
C HIS A 275 30.11 -29.24 16.85
N ILE A 276 29.63 -29.32 15.59
CA ILE A 276 29.77 -30.53 14.75
C ILE A 276 31.24 -30.87 14.53
N SER A 277 32.10 -29.88 14.25
CA SER A 277 33.54 -30.13 14.07
C SER A 277 34.24 -30.58 15.37
N ALA A 278 33.82 -30.05 16.53
CA ALA A 278 34.33 -30.46 17.83
C ALA A 278 33.90 -31.88 18.22
N GLU A 279 32.64 -32.26 17.94
CA GLU A 279 32.17 -33.65 18.15
C GLU A 279 32.79 -34.62 17.15
N ALA A 280 33.03 -34.22 15.90
CA ALA A 280 33.77 -35.04 14.94
C ALA A 280 35.23 -35.30 15.39
N ALA A 281 35.88 -34.28 15.96
CA ALA A 281 37.21 -34.43 16.58
C ALA A 281 37.16 -35.37 17.80
N ARG A 282 36.19 -35.21 18.71
CA ARG A 282 35.98 -36.11 19.86
C ARG A 282 35.73 -37.55 19.43
N ALA A 283 34.87 -37.77 18.43
CA ALA A 283 34.59 -39.09 17.88
C ALA A 283 35.84 -39.73 17.24
N SER A 284 36.70 -38.93 16.60
CA SER A 284 37.99 -39.40 16.09
C SER A 284 38.96 -39.77 17.22
N THR A 285 39.04 -38.98 18.30
CA THR A 285 39.86 -39.31 19.48
C THR A 285 39.36 -40.59 20.16
N LEU A 286 38.05 -40.70 20.43
CA LEU A 286 37.44 -41.91 21.01
C LEU A 286 37.62 -43.14 20.10
N GLY A 287 37.55 -42.98 18.77
CA GLY A 287 37.85 -44.04 17.82
C GLY A 287 39.30 -44.53 17.91
N ALA A 288 40.26 -43.63 18.10
CA ALA A 288 41.66 -43.96 18.32
C ALA A 288 41.89 -44.64 19.69
N GLU A 289 41.22 -44.18 20.75
CA GLU A 289 41.25 -44.81 22.07
C GLU A 289 40.67 -46.23 22.04
N VAL A 290 39.51 -46.43 21.37
CA VAL A 290 38.92 -47.76 21.17
C VAL A 290 39.87 -48.66 20.39
N ALA A 291 40.48 -48.18 19.29
CA ALA A 291 41.46 -48.96 18.54
C ALA A 291 42.69 -49.36 19.40
N ALA A 292 43.20 -48.44 20.23
CA ALA A 292 44.30 -48.70 21.15
C ALA A 292 43.92 -49.69 22.26
N LEU A 293 42.69 -49.61 22.79
CA LEU A 293 42.17 -50.57 23.78
C LEU A 293 41.92 -51.94 23.16
N THR A 294 41.42 -52.03 21.92
CA THR A 294 41.29 -53.30 21.17
C THR A 294 42.65 -53.93 20.92
N ALA A 295 43.66 -53.16 20.50
CA ALA A 295 45.02 -53.66 20.34
C ALA A 295 45.63 -54.14 21.68
N LYS A 296 45.36 -53.42 22.78
CA LYS A 296 45.78 -53.83 24.13
C LYS A 296 45.09 -55.12 24.59
N LEU A 297 43.80 -55.29 24.29
CA LEU A 297 43.07 -56.53 24.54
C LEU A 297 43.65 -57.69 23.74
N SER A 298 43.87 -57.53 22.43
CA SER A 298 44.47 -58.62 21.63
C SER A 298 45.90 -58.97 22.06
N SER A 299 46.66 -58.01 22.58
CA SER A 299 47.97 -58.27 23.21
C SER A 299 47.85 -59.01 24.54
N LEU A 300 46.81 -58.75 25.34
CA LEU A 300 46.54 -59.46 26.59
C LEU A 300 46.03 -60.88 26.33
N ASP A 301 45.15 -61.08 25.35
CA ASP A 301 44.72 -62.41 24.90
C ASP A 301 45.92 -63.23 24.38
N GLY A 302 46.83 -62.59 23.64
CA GLY A 302 48.10 -63.21 23.24
C GLY A 302 48.98 -63.62 24.42
N GLN A 303 49.07 -62.80 25.47
CA GLN A 303 49.77 -63.15 26.71
C GLN A 303 49.09 -64.28 27.49
N VAL A 304 47.75 -64.28 27.57
CA VAL A 304 46.97 -65.35 28.22
C VAL A 304 47.10 -66.66 27.45
N ALA A 305 47.09 -66.64 26.11
CA ALA A 305 47.35 -67.82 25.28
C ALA A 305 48.78 -68.35 25.48
N GLY A 306 49.79 -67.46 25.53
CA GLY A 306 51.17 -67.80 25.85
C GLY A 306 51.29 -68.49 27.21
N LEU A 307 50.83 -67.85 28.28
CA LEU A 307 50.83 -68.39 29.64
C LEU A 307 50.02 -69.71 29.76
N THR A 308 48.94 -69.85 29.01
CA THR A 308 48.16 -71.11 28.95
C THR A 308 48.98 -72.23 28.31
N SER A 309 49.75 -71.93 27.26
CA SER A 309 50.65 -72.90 26.63
C SER A 309 51.83 -73.28 27.55
N GLU A 310 52.41 -72.32 28.27
CA GLU A 310 53.45 -72.59 29.28
C GLU A 310 52.90 -73.47 30.41
N VAL A 311 51.72 -73.18 30.94
CA VAL A 311 51.06 -74.00 32.00
C VAL A 311 50.76 -75.41 31.50
N ALA A 312 50.40 -75.59 30.22
CA ALA A 312 50.23 -76.90 29.62
C ALA A 312 51.58 -77.65 29.49
N GLU A 313 52.65 -76.96 29.09
CA GLU A 313 53.99 -77.57 28.99
C GLU A 313 54.55 -77.93 30.38
N TRP A 314 54.42 -77.07 31.37
CA TRP A 314 54.80 -77.35 32.77
C TRP A 314 54.02 -78.54 33.34
N ARG A 315 52.72 -78.67 33.05
CA ARG A 315 51.94 -79.87 33.40
C ARG A 315 52.47 -81.13 32.72
N SER A 316 52.82 -81.06 31.44
CA SER A 316 53.40 -82.19 30.70
C SER A 316 54.74 -82.64 31.32
N ARG A 317 55.65 -81.68 31.55
CA ARG A 317 56.95 -81.93 32.20
C ARG A 317 56.80 -82.51 33.61
N TYR A 318 55.85 -82.00 34.40
CA TYR A 318 55.55 -82.51 35.73
C TYR A 318 55.02 -83.95 35.70
N ASN A 319 54.07 -84.26 34.81
CA ASN A 319 53.52 -85.61 34.69
C ASN A 319 54.59 -86.62 34.27
N GLY A 320 55.43 -86.31 33.29
CA GLY A 320 56.55 -87.18 32.89
C GLY A 320 57.53 -87.46 34.03
N ALA A 321 57.85 -86.44 34.84
CA ALA A 321 58.68 -86.62 36.03
C ALA A 321 58.02 -87.48 37.13
N VAL A 322 56.69 -87.45 37.26
CA VAL A 322 55.93 -88.32 38.16
C VAL A 322 55.92 -89.76 37.65
N GLU A 323 55.70 -89.99 36.34
CA GLU A 323 55.75 -91.32 35.73
C GLU A 323 57.14 -91.97 35.87
N GLU A 324 58.22 -91.23 35.62
CA GLU A 324 59.58 -91.75 35.77
C GLU A 324 59.89 -92.10 37.23
N ARG A 325 59.43 -91.27 38.18
CA ARG A 325 59.54 -91.57 39.62
C ARG A 325 58.77 -92.83 40.01
N VAL A 326 57.64 -93.15 39.35
CA VAL A 326 56.91 -94.40 39.60
C VAL A 326 57.69 -95.62 39.09
N LYS A 327 58.32 -95.55 37.91
CA LYS A 327 59.21 -96.63 37.40
C LYS A 327 60.35 -96.91 38.37
N VAL A 328 61.09 -95.88 38.77
CA VAL A 328 62.24 -96.00 39.69
C VAL A 328 61.83 -96.56 41.06
N MET A 329 60.61 -96.29 41.54
CA MET A 329 60.09 -96.92 42.76
C MET A 329 59.78 -98.41 42.57
N ALA A 330 59.24 -98.82 41.43
CA ALA A 330 58.99 -100.23 41.12
C ALA A 330 60.29 -101.04 40.98
N GLU A 331 61.31 -100.46 40.32
CA GLU A 331 62.64 -101.05 40.20
C GLU A 331 63.32 -101.22 41.57
N ARG A 332 63.24 -100.19 42.42
CA ARG A 332 63.73 -100.23 43.81
C ARG A 332 63.09 -101.39 44.60
N ASP A 333 61.78 -101.56 44.49
CA ASP A 333 61.06 -102.56 45.29
C ASP A 333 61.32 -103.98 44.76
N ALA A 334 61.42 -104.18 43.44
CA ALA A 334 61.87 -105.46 42.86
C ALA A 334 63.30 -105.84 43.32
N ALA A 335 64.23 -104.88 43.36
CA ALA A 335 65.58 -105.09 43.87
C ALA A 335 65.60 -105.38 45.39
N ARG A 336 64.65 -104.81 46.15
CA ARG A 336 64.49 -105.05 47.59
C ARG A 336 64.02 -106.48 47.87
N ASP A 337 63.06 -106.99 47.11
CA ASP A 337 62.54 -108.35 47.27
C ASP A 337 63.60 -109.41 46.91
N GLN A 338 64.40 -109.17 45.87
CA GLN A 338 65.58 -110.00 45.56
C GLN A 338 66.59 -110.03 46.73
N LEU A 339 66.85 -108.88 47.37
CA LEU A 339 67.78 -108.78 48.49
C LEU A 339 67.23 -109.49 49.76
N HIS A 340 65.91 -109.46 49.98
CA HIS A 340 65.27 -110.26 51.03
C HIS A 340 65.38 -111.78 50.76
N ALA A 341 65.16 -112.23 49.51
CA ALA A 341 65.30 -113.64 49.14
C ALA A 341 66.72 -114.18 49.38
N LEU A 342 67.74 -113.47 48.88
CA LEU A 342 69.16 -113.83 49.09
C LEU A 342 69.57 -113.82 50.57
N THR A 343 68.93 -112.99 51.41
CA THR A 343 69.16 -112.97 52.86
C THR A 343 68.59 -114.24 53.51
N ALA A 344 67.39 -114.67 53.12
CA ALA A 344 66.77 -115.89 53.64
C ALA A 344 67.55 -117.16 53.27
N GLU A 345 68.05 -117.27 52.02
CA GLU A 345 68.92 -118.37 51.60
C GLU A 345 70.22 -118.42 52.42
N ARG A 346 70.88 -117.26 52.62
CA ARG A 346 72.08 -117.15 53.45
C ARG A 346 71.83 -117.60 54.89
N GLU A 347 70.67 -117.31 55.46
CA GLU A 347 70.30 -117.75 56.81
C GLU A 347 69.97 -119.25 56.89
N SER A 348 69.48 -119.88 55.81
CA SER A 348 69.33 -121.35 55.76
C SER A 348 70.69 -122.04 55.72
N ALA A 349 71.54 -121.64 54.77
CA ALA A 349 72.90 -122.18 54.63
C ALA A 349 73.78 -121.96 55.89
N ALA A 350 73.55 -120.87 56.64
CA ALA A 350 74.20 -120.64 57.94
C ALA A 350 73.72 -121.62 59.02
N ARG A 351 72.42 -121.94 59.08
CA ARG A 351 71.86 -122.94 60.00
C ARG A 351 72.35 -124.36 59.67
N GLU A 352 72.35 -124.72 58.39
CA GLU A 352 72.87 -126.00 57.89
C GLU A 352 74.36 -126.19 58.22
N ARG A 353 75.19 -125.15 58.02
CA ARG A 353 76.59 -125.16 58.49
C ARG A 353 76.71 -125.33 60.01
N GLY A 354 75.85 -124.69 60.79
CA GLY A 354 75.83 -124.84 62.25
C GLY A 354 75.61 -126.29 62.69
N VAL A 355 74.62 -126.97 62.08
CA VAL A 355 74.35 -128.39 62.33
C VAL A 355 75.54 -129.27 61.93
N ALA A 356 76.10 -129.07 60.74
CA ALA A 356 77.25 -129.85 60.26
C ALA A 356 78.50 -129.67 61.14
N VAL A 357 78.75 -128.46 61.66
CA VAL A 357 79.87 -128.19 62.59
C VAL A 357 79.65 -128.88 63.94
N MET A 358 78.42 -128.92 64.47
CA MET A 358 78.14 -129.66 65.71
C MET A 358 78.29 -131.17 65.52
N GLN A 359 77.83 -131.73 64.39
CA GLN A 359 78.02 -133.14 64.07
C GLN A 359 79.50 -133.53 63.94
N LEU A 360 80.33 -132.66 63.32
CA LEU A 360 81.78 -132.84 63.27
C LEU A 360 82.45 -132.78 64.65
N ALA A 361 81.97 -131.91 65.55
CA ALA A 361 82.45 -131.85 66.93
C ALA A 361 82.08 -133.11 67.74
N GLU A 362 80.85 -133.61 67.58
CA GLU A 362 80.42 -134.85 68.25
C GLU A 362 81.21 -136.08 67.75
N LEU A 363 81.42 -136.19 66.44
CA LEU A 363 82.22 -137.28 65.84
C LEU A 363 83.68 -137.23 66.33
N ARG A 364 84.28 -136.05 66.47
CA ARG A 364 85.62 -135.90 67.08
C ARG A 364 85.62 -136.35 68.54
N ALA A 365 84.67 -135.88 69.35
CA ALA A 365 84.57 -136.29 70.76
C ALA A 365 84.39 -137.80 70.93
N ARG A 366 83.63 -138.47 70.03
CA ARG A 366 83.50 -139.94 70.01
C ARG A 366 84.80 -140.66 69.63
N VAL A 367 85.59 -140.11 68.70
CA VAL A 367 86.92 -140.65 68.36
C VAL A 367 87.91 -140.46 69.51
N GLU A 368 87.98 -139.26 70.10
CA GLU A 368 88.84 -138.95 71.25
C GLU A 368 88.49 -139.81 72.46
N ALA A 369 87.20 -140.04 72.75
CA ALA A 369 86.75 -140.98 73.79
C ALA A 369 87.12 -142.44 73.48
N GLY A 370 87.06 -142.85 72.20
CA GLY A 370 87.50 -144.17 71.75
C GLY A 370 89.01 -144.38 71.89
N GLU A 371 89.82 -143.36 71.55
CA GLU A 371 91.27 -143.39 71.74
C GLU A 371 91.66 -143.32 73.22
N ALA A 372 90.96 -142.51 74.04
CA ALA A 372 91.17 -142.48 75.48
C ALA A 372 90.84 -143.83 76.16
N HIS A 373 89.73 -144.48 75.78
CA HIS A 373 89.39 -145.80 76.32
C HIS A 373 90.35 -146.89 75.84
N LYS A 374 90.83 -146.79 74.58
CA LYS A 374 91.90 -147.66 74.06
C LYS A 374 93.22 -147.42 74.80
N ALA A 375 93.55 -146.18 75.15
CA ALA A 375 94.73 -145.83 75.94
C ALA A 375 94.63 -146.30 77.39
N ASP A 376 93.44 -146.29 78.03
CA ASP A 376 93.23 -146.89 79.36
C ASP A 376 93.37 -148.42 79.32
N LEU A 377 92.84 -149.08 78.27
CA LEU A 377 93.06 -150.50 78.02
C LEU A 377 94.55 -150.82 77.80
N GLN A 378 95.28 -149.95 77.08
CA GLN A 378 96.72 -150.06 76.85
C GLN A 378 97.49 -149.91 78.18
N ALA A 379 97.21 -148.84 78.94
CA ALA A 379 97.85 -148.52 80.21
C ALA A 379 97.57 -149.58 81.29
N ARG A 380 96.39 -150.22 81.28
CA ARG A 380 96.08 -151.37 82.14
C ARG A 380 96.84 -152.63 81.74
N LEU A 381 97.06 -152.85 80.44
CA LEU A 381 97.93 -153.92 79.95
C LEU A 381 99.37 -153.70 80.44
N ASP A 382 99.89 -152.49 80.23
CA ASP A 382 101.25 -152.10 80.60
C ASP A 382 101.43 -152.08 82.13
N ALA A 383 100.42 -151.68 82.92
CA ALA A 383 100.44 -151.73 84.38
C ALA A 383 100.47 -153.16 84.93
N MET A 384 99.70 -154.10 84.36
CA MET A 384 99.78 -155.51 84.79
C MET A 384 101.06 -156.20 84.31
N ILE A 385 101.62 -155.79 83.17
CA ILE A 385 102.97 -156.18 82.75
C ILE A 385 104.02 -155.61 83.74
N ALA A 386 103.85 -154.38 84.21
CA ALA A 386 104.72 -153.74 85.19
C ALA A 386 104.61 -154.38 86.59
N GLU A 387 103.43 -154.79 87.08
CA GLU A 387 103.32 -155.58 88.32
C GLU A 387 103.98 -156.97 88.17
N ALA A 388 103.81 -157.62 87.02
CA ALA A 388 104.48 -158.87 86.68
C ALA A 388 106.01 -158.72 86.51
N GLN A 389 106.53 -157.49 86.43
CA GLN A 389 107.95 -157.16 86.42
C GLN A 389 108.44 -156.70 87.81
N ALA A 390 107.71 -155.86 88.53
CA ALA A 390 108.06 -155.41 89.88
C ALA A 390 108.11 -156.57 90.89
N ALA A 391 107.14 -157.50 90.82
CA ALA A 391 107.17 -158.72 91.64
C ALA A 391 108.31 -159.69 91.24
N ARG A 392 108.85 -159.55 90.02
CA ARG A 392 109.97 -160.34 89.50
C ARG A 392 111.33 -159.72 89.85
N ASP A 393 111.42 -158.40 89.92
CA ASP A 393 112.63 -157.68 90.34
C ASP A 393 112.84 -157.72 91.85
N ALA A 394 111.75 -157.79 92.62
CA ALA A 394 111.77 -158.06 94.07
C ALA A 394 112.45 -159.41 94.43
N ALA A 395 112.61 -160.33 93.47
CA ALA A 395 113.24 -161.62 93.69
C ALA A 395 114.78 -161.63 93.60
N LEU A 396 115.44 -160.54 93.20
CA LEU A 396 116.85 -160.60 92.74
C LEU A 396 117.89 -159.74 93.49
N ASN A 397 117.50 -158.72 94.26
CA ASN A 397 118.45 -157.77 94.86
C ASN A 397 118.86 -158.04 96.34
N ALA A 398 118.48 -159.18 96.92
CA ALA A 398 118.68 -159.44 98.37
C ALA A 398 119.37 -160.77 98.74
N ARG A 399 119.84 -161.59 97.79
CA ARG A 399 120.51 -162.88 98.09
C ARG A 399 121.98 -162.97 97.66
N ALA A 400 122.77 -161.94 98.02
CA ALA A 400 124.25 -161.97 98.04
C ALA A 400 124.78 -160.69 98.74
N ALA A 401 124.52 -160.51 100.03
CA ALA A 401 125.56 -160.89 101.00
C ALA A 401 125.08 -161.84 102.13
N ALA A 402 123.82 -162.26 102.15
CA ALA A 402 123.32 -163.27 103.09
C ALA A 402 122.23 -164.18 102.49
N ASN A 403 122.23 -165.42 102.98
CA ASN A 403 121.26 -166.54 102.95
C ASN A 403 120.11 -166.65 101.92
N GLU A 404 119.95 -167.90 101.40
CA GLU A 404 118.71 -168.64 100.97
C GLU A 404 117.65 -167.97 100.03
N ASN A 405 117.03 -168.62 99.03
CA ASN A 405 117.18 -169.97 98.43
C ASN A 405 116.59 -170.02 96.99
N SER A 406 116.97 -171.02 96.16
CA SER A 406 116.40 -171.37 94.81
C SER A 406 116.40 -170.28 93.69
N ALA A 407 116.58 -170.46 92.37
CA ALA A 407 116.39 -171.55 91.39
C ALA A 407 114.92 -171.90 91.04
N ALA A 408 114.48 -172.09 89.78
CA ALA A 408 115.04 -171.79 88.44
C ALA A 408 113.94 -171.96 87.36
N ALA A 409 114.25 -171.61 86.10
CA ALA A 409 113.70 -172.16 84.84
C ALA A 409 112.27 -171.79 84.33
N LEU A 410 112.21 -171.57 83.00
CA LEU A 410 111.27 -172.11 81.98
C LEU A 410 109.72 -172.12 82.15
N ILE A 411 109.05 -171.54 81.12
CA ILE A 411 107.92 -172.12 80.32
C ILE A 411 106.45 -172.12 80.85
N ALA A 412 105.50 -171.96 79.88
CA ALA A 412 104.04 -172.29 79.84
C ALA A 412 103.03 -171.38 80.59
N ARG A 413 102.06 -170.67 79.94
CA ARG A 413 100.93 -171.04 79.03
C ARG A 413 99.56 -171.21 79.75
N ALA A 414 98.49 -170.64 79.17
CA ALA A 414 97.05 -170.74 79.50
C ALA A 414 96.52 -169.75 80.58
N ARG A 415 95.21 -169.40 80.68
CA ARG A 415 93.97 -170.03 80.14
C ARG A 415 92.82 -169.03 79.84
N GLN A 416 91.68 -169.56 79.36
CA GLN A 416 90.37 -168.94 78.97
C GLN A 416 89.73 -168.07 80.09
N SER A 417 88.73 -167.17 79.88
CA SER A 417 87.41 -167.28 79.19
C SER A 417 86.75 -165.86 79.07
N ARG A 418 86.18 -165.38 77.94
CA ARG A 418 84.82 -165.56 77.34
C ARG A 418 83.63 -164.88 78.10
N LEU A 419 82.73 -164.24 77.31
CA LEU A 419 81.29 -163.91 77.50
C LEU A 419 80.81 -162.51 77.98
N ASP A 420 79.93 -161.94 77.11
CA ASP A 420 78.62 -161.28 77.34
C ASP A 420 78.37 -159.78 77.62
N GLN A 421 77.39 -159.28 76.85
CA GLN A 421 76.33 -158.24 77.05
C GLN A 421 76.69 -156.83 77.59
N GLY A 422 76.09 -155.72 77.11
CA GLY A 422 75.18 -155.52 75.96
C GLY A 422 74.26 -154.29 76.10
N LYS A 423 73.60 -153.89 74.99
CA LYS A 423 72.42 -152.96 74.90
C LYS A 423 72.68 -151.48 75.26
N ASP A 424 72.00 -150.45 74.75
CA ASP A 424 71.09 -150.16 73.60
C ASP A 424 71.18 -148.60 73.40
N GLN A 425 70.69 -147.85 72.39
CA GLN A 425 69.89 -148.00 71.15
C GLN A 425 70.38 -146.85 70.16
N GLU A 426 69.76 -146.29 69.10
CA GLU A 426 68.44 -146.33 68.45
C GLU A 426 68.46 -145.90 66.93
N VAL A 427 67.50 -145.06 66.49
CA VAL A 427 67.12 -144.54 65.15
C VAL A 427 68.08 -143.45 64.58
N GLY A 428 68.34 -143.27 63.26
CA GLY A 428 67.88 -143.94 62.00
C GLY A 428 67.07 -142.99 61.07
N GLY A 429 67.00 -143.07 59.72
CA GLY A 429 67.78 -143.76 58.65
C GLY A 429 68.61 -142.74 57.82
N LEU A 430 68.58 -142.56 56.48
CA LEU A 430 67.96 -143.15 55.26
C LEU A 430 68.95 -142.91 54.06
N ALA A 431 68.96 -143.48 52.83
CA ALA A 431 67.97 -144.04 51.86
C ALA A 431 67.21 -142.98 51.01
N ASP A 432 67.01 -143.06 49.68
CA ASP A 432 67.39 -144.01 48.58
C ASP A 432 67.08 -143.37 47.18
N GLY A 433 67.42 -143.98 46.02
CA GLY A 433 66.60 -143.75 44.79
C GLY A 433 67.16 -143.81 43.35
N PHE A 434 68.31 -144.40 43.02
CA PHE A 434 68.79 -144.40 41.60
C PHE A 434 67.93 -145.26 40.63
N ASP A 435 67.20 -146.26 41.13
CA ASP A 435 66.55 -147.27 40.28
C ASP A 435 65.27 -146.77 39.56
N ARG A 436 64.79 -145.56 39.90
CA ARG A 436 63.59 -144.98 39.27
C ARG A 436 63.83 -144.40 37.87
N MET A 437 65.08 -144.19 37.45
CA MET A 437 65.37 -143.66 36.11
C MET A 437 64.88 -144.62 35.02
N SER A 438 64.14 -144.06 34.07
CA SER A 438 63.70 -144.72 32.85
C SER A 438 64.86 -144.92 31.86
N ILE A 439 64.62 -145.73 30.83
CA ILE A 439 65.62 -145.95 29.77
C ILE A 439 65.94 -144.66 28.99
N LYS A 440 65.01 -143.68 28.95
CA LYS A 440 65.28 -142.35 28.36
C LYS A 440 66.27 -141.54 29.20
N GLU A 441 66.04 -141.44 30.51
CA GLU A 441 66.91 -140.66 31.41
C GLU A 441 68.32 -141.26 31.46
N LEU A 442 68.45 -142.60 31.41
CA LEU A 442 69.74 -143.27 31.28
C LEU A 442 70.43 -143.01 29.92
N GLN A 443 69.68 -142.83 28.83
CA GLN A 443 70.24 -142.43 27.54
C GLN A 443 70.71 -140.97 27.56
N GLU A 444 69.92 -140.05 28.11
CA GLU A 444 70.27 -138.62 28.19
C GLU A 444 71.50 -138.38 29.09
N LEU A 445 71.60 -139.10 30.22
CA LEU A 445 72.74 -139.01 31.14
C LEU A 445 74.05 -139.55 30.53
N LEU A 446 73.98 -140.52 29.61
CA LEU A 446 75.13 -141.02 28.85
C LEU A 446 75.49 -140.16 27.62
N VAL A 447 74.49 -139.59 26.94
CA VAL A 447 74.70 -138.71 25.78
C VAL A 447 75.31 -137.36 26.19
N GLY A 448 74.96 -136.83 27.37
CA GLY A 448 75.61 -135.63 27.92
C GLY A 448 77.11 -135.79 28.24
N GLY A 449 77.61 -137.02 28.34
CA GLY A 449 78.99 -137.34 28.72
C GLY A 449 79.99 -137.47 27.57
N ALA A 450 79.66 -137.06 26.34
CA ALA A 450 80.50 -137.23 25.13
C ALA A 450 80.84 -138.70 24.76
N HIS A 451 80.06 -139.68 25.24
CA HIS A 451 80.25 -141.11 24.97
C HIS A 451 79.31 -141.68 23.88
N GLU A 452 78.85 -140.85 22.93
CA GLU A 452 77.88 -141.21 21.88
C GLU A 452 78.24 -142.49 21.10
N GLY A 453 79.54 -142.71 20.82
CA GLY A 453 80.03 -143.88 20.09
C GLY A 453 79.83 -145.22 20.80
N GLU A 454 79.65 -145.24 22.11
CA GLU A 454 79.30 -146.44 22.90
C GLU A 454 77.77 -146.66 22.88
N VAL A 455 77.00 -145.58 23.07
CA VAL A 455 75.53 -145.57 23.05
C VAL A 455 74.99 -146.08 21.70
N TRP A 456 75.61 -145.69 20.59
CA TRP A 456 75.21 -146.13 19.24
C TRP A 456 75.45 -147.63 18.99
N LYS A 457 76.54 -148.20 19.54
CA LYS A 457 76.81 -149.65 19.47
C LYS A 457 75.78 -150.45 20.25
N LEU A 458 75.41 -150.00 21.45
CA LEU A 458 74.46 -150.70 22.31
C LEU A 458 73.04 -150.68 21.70
N THR A 459 72.61 -149.53 21.18
CA THR A 459 71.27 -149.31 20.63
C THR A 459 70.96 -150.19 19.41
N ASN A 460 71.94 -150.49 18.56
CA ASN A 460 71.76 -151.28 17.34
C ASN A 460 71.94 -152.80 17.51
N ARG A 461 72.18 -153.29 18.73
CA ARG A 461 72.44 -154.71 19.01
C ARG A 461 71.15 -155.56 18.91
N LYS A 462 71.28 -156.78 18.36
CA LYS A 462 70.21 -157.81 18.37
C LYS A 462 70.65 -159.06 19.14
N PRO A 463 69.78 -159.68 19.96
CA PRO A 463 68.48 -159.16 20.42
C PRO A 463 68.65 -157.84 21.19
N ALA A 464 67.57 -157.05 21.28
CA ALA A 464 67.62 -155.70 21.83
C ALA A 464 68.08 -155.68 23.30
N PRO A 465 68.86 -154.66 23.72
CA PRO A 465 69.39 -154.57 25.09
C PRO A 465 68.29 -154.37 26.14
N LYS A 466 68.55 -154.85 27.36
CA LYS A 466 67.69 -154.76 28.55
C LYS A 466 68.23 -153.70 29.52
N LYS A 467 67.42 -153.25 30.50
CA LYS A 467 67.81 -152.19 31.46
C LYS A 467 69.17 -152.45 32.13
N GLY A 468 69.49 -153.71 32.44
CA GLY A 468 70.78 -154.11 33.03
C GLY A 468 72.01 -153.72 32.20
N ASP A 469 71.95 -153.89 30.88
CA ASP A 469 73.07 -153.57 29.96
C ASP A 469 73.43 -152.06 30.01
N TRP A 470 72.43 -151.20 30.22
CA TRP A 470 72.62 -149.75 30.38
C TRP A 470 73.20 -149.37 31.75
N VAL A 471 72.86 -150.11 32.81
CA VAL A 471 73.33 -149.86 34.18
C VAL A 471 74.81 -150.22 34.34
N GLU A 472 75.29 -151.29 33.67
CA GLU A 472 76.72 -151.62 33.66
C GLU A 472 77.55 -150.54 32.95
N LEU A 473 77.10 -150.05 31.80
CA LEU A 473 77.80 -149.01 31.03
C LEU A 473 77.95 -147.70 31.83
N ALA A 474 76.88 -147.25 32.50
CA ALA A 474 76.91 -146.06 33.35
C ALA A 474 77.84 -146.25 34.57
N ARG A 475 77.86 -147.44 35.17
CA ARG A 475 78.69 -147.76 36.34
C ARG A 475 80.18 -147.87 35.99
N ALA A 476 80.51 -148.29 34.77
CA ALA A 476 81.89 -148.35 34.28
C ALA A 476 82.48 -146.94 34.03
N LEU A 477 81.70 -146.02 33.49
CA LEU A 477 82.17 -144.67 33.11
C LEU A 477 82.29 -143.71 34.30
N MET A 478 81.42 -143.83 35.31
CA MET A 478 81.41 -142.94 36.48
C MET A 478 82.43 -143.30 37.58
N GLY A 479 83.11 -144.46 37.49
CA GLY A 479 84.01 -144.97 38.53
C GLY A 479 85.50 -144.67 38.31
N GLY A 480 85.85 -143.79 37.38
CA GLY A 480 87.16 -143.81 36.70
C GLY A 480 88.11 -142.63 36.89
N GLN A 481 87.85 -141.67 37.78
CA GLN A 481 88.78 -140.55 38.04
C GLN A 481 88.74 -140.06 39.51
N HIS A 482 89.51 -140.73 40.37
CA HIS A 482 89.97 -140.20 41.64
C HIS A 482 91.47 -139.88 41.56
N ALA A 483 91.87 -138.74 42.13
CA ALA A 483 93.25 -138.40 42.48
C ALA A 483 93.22 -137.47 43.70
#